data_AF-A0A448ZMD4-F1
#
_entry.id   AF-A0A448ZMD4-F1
#
_cell.length_a   1.000
_cell.length_b   1.000
_cell.length_c   1.000
_cell.angle_alpha   90.00
_cell.angle_beta   90.00
_cell.angle_gamma   90.00
#
_symmetry.space_group_name_H-M   'P 1'
#
loop_
_entity.id
_entity.type
_entity.pdbx_description
1 polymer ?
#
loop_
_entity_poly.entity_id
_entity_poly.type
_entity_poly.pdbx_seq_one_letter_code
_entity_poly.pdbx_strand_id
1 'polypeptide(L)'
;MRNVAGDGDCMFLAVALASATSMGLGGSDKLLRAISIETRDIVAQVLSSTGKLYIGKDNIVDASRLLESATMQEPSTNTTEDYLAALRKEGRSGGLYGGGPELVALSNILRRPISTYEVDQDYLNQQESMGDDTSSEVFFPIVCKGSFGDGVFEDPCITSIPDSVIVSNIQPGAYSWRLHILVLDASPTEKHACVLLPQQIYD
;
A
#
# COMPACT_ATOMS: atom_id res chain seq x y z
N MET A 1 -13.12 -4.34 -4.64
CA MET A 1 -11.70 -4.41 -5.07
C MET A 1 -11.55 -3.63 -6.36
N ARG A 2 -10.47 -2.83 -6.52
CA ARG A 2 -10.16 -2.15 -7.79
C ARG A 2 -8.72 -2.46 -8.19
N ASN A 3 -8.55 -2.99 -9.40
CA ASN A 3 -7.25 -3.38 -9.95
C ASN A 3 -6.46 -2.16 -10.42
N VAL A 4 -5.14 -2.28 -10.41
CA VAL A 4 -4.20 -1.34 -11.03
C VAL A 4 -3.31 -2.08 -12.02
N ALA A 5 -2.58 -1.34 -12.86
CA ALA A 5 -1.68 -1.93 -13.84
C ALA A 5 -0.53 -2.73 -13.19
N GLY A 6 -0.20 -3.87 -13.81
CA GLY A 6 0.80 -4.83 -13.37
C GLY A 6 2.24 -4.53 -13.78
N ASP A 7 2.55 -3.31 -14.20
CA ASP A 7 3.82 -2.96 -14.87
C ASP A 7 4.99 -2.72 -13.89
N GLY A 8 4.98 -3.41 -12.75
CA GLY A 8 5.94 -3.25 -11.65
C GLY A 8 5.75 -2.02 -10.76
N ASP A 9 4.78 -1.15 -11.09
CA ASP A 9 4.38 0.02 -10.29
C ASP A 9 3.15 -0.26 -9.40
N CYS A 10 2.65 -1.51 -9.39
CA CYS A 10 1.36 -1.87 -8.80
C CYS A 10 1.18 -1.39 -7.35
N MET A 11 2.21 -1.49 -6.51
CA MET A 11 2.15 -1.00 -5.12
C MET A 11 1.97 0.52 -5.02
N PHE A 12 2.75 1.29 -5.78
CA PHE A 12 2.64 2.75 -5.80
C PHE A 12 1.30 3.19 -6.39
N LEU A 13 0.85 2.53 -7.46
CA LEU A 13 -0.46 2.77 -8.08
C LEU A 13 -1.61 2.44 -7.13
N ALA A 14 -1.52 1.34 -6.38
CA ALA A 14 -2.55 0.94 -5.43
C ALA A 14 -2.64 1.96 -4.27
N VAL A 15 -1.51 2.39 -3.70
CA VAL A 15 -1.50 3.44 -2.67
C VAL A 15 -2.02 4.77 -3.22
N ALA A 16 -1.63 5.16 -4.43
CA ALA A 16 -2.11 6.37 -5.09
C ALA A 16 -3.62 6.33 -5.32
N LEU A 17 -4.14 5.21 -5.84
CA LEU A 17 -5.56 5.01 -6.07
C LEU A 17 -6.37 5.00 -4.77
N ALA A 18 -5.88 4.32 -3.74
CA ALA A 18 -6.52 4.28 -2.43
C ALA A 18 -6.59 5.68 -1.80
N SER A 19 -5.48 6.43 -1.89
CA SER A 19 -5.39 7.81 -1.42
C SER A 19 -6.34 8.73 -2.19
N ALA A 20 -6.31 8.68 -3.53
CA ALA A 20 -7.18 9.48 -4.39
C ALA A 20 -8.67 9.17 -4.15
N THR A 21 -9.02 7.88 -4.07
CA THR A 21 -10.41 7.45 -3.85
C THR A 21 -10.91 7.93 -2.49
N SER A 22 -10.09 7.86 -1.45
CA SER A 22 -10.47 8.36 -0.12
C SER A 22 -10.65 9.89 -0.07
N MET A 23 -10.13 10.62 -1.06
CA MET A 23 -10.36 12.05 -1.26
C MET A 23 -11.54 12.35 -2.22
N GLY A 24 -12.31 11.33 -2.61
CA GLY A 24 -13.41 11.45 -3.56
C GLY A 24 -12.96 11.63 -5.02
N LEU A 25 -11.70 11.34 -5.35
CA LEU A 25 -11.18 11.45 -6.71
C LEU A 25 -11.29 10.09 -7.42
N GLY A 26 -12.00 10.06 -8.56
CA GLY A 26 -12.21 8.84 -9.35
C GLY A 26 -10.95 8.24 -10.00
N GLY A 27 -9.85 9.02 -10.04
CA GLY A 27 -8.51 8.63 -10.53
C GLY A 27 -8.50 8.09 -11.97
N SER A 28 -8.08 8.89 -12.95
CA SER A 28 -7.78 8.37 -14.29
C SER A 28 -6.40 7.71 -14.30
N ASP A 29 -6.18 6.71 -15.17
CA ASP A 29 -4.91 5.98 -15.22
C ASP A 29 -3.70 6.91 -15.46
N LYS A 30 -3.89 7.96 -16.27
CA LYS A 30 -2.86 8.98 -16.49
C LYS A 30 -2.51 9.74 -15.21
N LEU A 31 -3.51 10.12 -14.43
CA LEU A 31 -3.30 10.81 -13.15
C LEU A 31 -2.64 9.87 -12.14
N LEU A 32 -3.13 8.64 -12.00
CA LEU A 32 -2.58 7.65 -11.09
C LEU A 32 -1.11 7.35 -11.41
N ARG A 33 -0.77 7.25 -12.69
CA ARG A 33 0.61 7.05 -13.13
C ARG A 33 1.51 8.25 -12.85
N ALA A 34 1.01 9.48 -13.08
CA ALA A 34 1.76 10.69 -12.71
C ALA A 34 2.02 10.75 -11.20
N ILE A 35 1.00 10.45 -10.38
CA ILE A 35 1.15 10.38 -8.92
C ILE A 35 2.15 9.29 -8.54
N SER A 36 2.10 8.11 -9.16
CA SER A 36 3.03 7.01 -8.89
C SER A 36 4.49 7.40 -9.14
N ILE A 37 4.78 8.09 -10.25
CA ILE A 37 6.14 8.56 -10.58
C ILE A 37 6.62 9.57 -9.51
N GLU A 38 5.79 10.56 -9.21
CA GLU A 38 6.13 11.58 -8.21
C GLU A 38 6.35 10.94 -6.82
N THR A 39 5.48 9.99 -6.48
CA THR A 39 5.54 9.27 -5.21
C THR A 39 6.82 8.48 -5.06
N ARG A 40 7.32 7.83 -6.14
CA ARG A 40 8.62 7.15 -6.12
C ARG A 40 9.77 8.10 -5.77
N ASP A 41 9.78 9.30 -6.35
CA ASP A 41 10.81 10.28 -6.05
C ASP A 41 10.73 10.79 -4.60
N ILE A 42 9.52 11.09 -4.11
CA ILE A 42 9.31 11.50 -2.72
C ILE A 42 9.75 10.39 -1.75
N VAL A 43 9.43 9.13 -2.02
CA VAL A 43 9.89 8.00 -1.18
C VAL A 43 11.41 7.93 -1.17
N ALA A 44 12.07 8.05 -2.33
CA ALA A 44 13.52 8.08 -2.42
C ALA A 44 14.12 9.25 -1.62
N GLN A 45 13.51 10.45 -1.69
CA GLN A 45 13.92 11.60 -0.91
C GLN A 45 13.80 11.33 0.60
N VAL A 46 12.67 10.80 1.06
CA VAL A 46 12.41 10.50 2.48
C VAL A 46 13.38 9.44 3.00
N LEU A 47 13.61 8.36 2.26
CA LEU A 47 14.56 7.31 2.65
C LEU A 47 16.01 7.82 2.70
N SER A 48 16.38 8.74 1.81
CA SER A 48 17.71 9.37 1.80
C SER A 48 17.90 10.48 2.85
N SER A 49 16.83 10.89 3.52
CA SER A 49 16.86 11.99 4.48
C SER A 49 17.36 11.55 5.85
N THR A 50 17.73 12.52 6.68
CA THR A 50 17.98 12.29 8.11
C THR A 50 16.68 12.44 8.87
N GLY A 51 16.21 11.37 9.52
CA GLY A 51 14.96 11.41 10.26
C GLY A 51 14.50 10.06 10.76
N LYS A 52 13.47 10.10 11.60
CA LYS A 52 12.79 8.90 12.12
C LYS A 52 11.52 8.65 11.34
N LEU A 53 11.30 7.40 10.98
CA LEU A 53 10.09 6.89 10.34
C LEU A 53 9.38 5.96 11.30
N TYR A 54 8.05 6.07 11.34
CA TYR A 54 7.19 5.27 12.18
C TYR A 54 6.70 4.05 11.41
N ILE A 55 7.05 2.86 11.89
CA ILE A 55 6.48 1.60 11.41
C ILE A 55 5.18 1.31 12.16
N GLY A 56 5.14 1.61 13.46
CA GLY A 56 3.95 1.54 14.32
C GLY A 56 4.20 2.27 15.64
N LYS A 57 3.23 2.26 16.56
CA LYS A 57 3.26 3.07 17.81
C LYS A 57 4.57 2.97 18.58
N ASP A 58 5.08 1.76 18.73
CA ASP A 58 6.28 1.47 19.51
C ASP A 58 7.49 1.10 18.61
N ASN A 59 7.31 1.16 17.29
CA ASN A 59 8.30 0.73 16.30
C ASN A 59 8.72 1.90 15.42
N ILE A 60 9.90 2.46 15.71
CA ILE A 60 10.46 3.61 15.02
C ILE A 60 11.84 3.23 14.48
N VAL A 61 12.14 3.64 13.25
CA VAL A 61 13.41 3.36 12.57
C VAL A 61 14.01 4.64 12.01
N ASP A 62 15.34 4.76 12.00
CA ASP A 62 16.01 5.84 11.28
C ASP A 62 15.92 5.58 9.76
N ALA A 63 15.61 6.62 8.99
CA ALA A 63 15.44 6.51 7.54
C ALA A 63 16.68 5.91 6.85
N SER A 64 17.88 6.33 7.26
CA SER A 64 19.14 5.77 6.76
C SER A 64 19.28 4.28 7.04
N ARG A 65 18.94 3.82 8.25
CA ARG A 65 19.01 2.40 8.63
C ARG A 65 17.98 1.57 7.86
N LEU A 66 16.80 2.13 7.60
CA LEU A 66 15.79 1.48 6.78
C LEU A 66 16.28 1.34 5.33
N LEU A 67 16.88 2.39 4.76
CA LEU A 67 17.45 2.38 3.42
C LEU A 67 18.62 1.39 3.30
N GLU A 68 19.52 1.35 4.27
CA GLU A 68 20.61 0.36 4.34
C GLU A 68 20.06 -1.06 4.36
N SER A 69 19.08 -1.32 5.24
CA SER A 69 18.43 -2.63 5.34
C SER A 69 17.71 -3.01 4.04
N ALA A 70 17.03 -2.07 3.38
CA ALA A 70 16.36 -2.28 2.11
C ALA A 70 17.37 -2.66 1.01
N THR A 71 18.47 -1.91 0.94
CA THR A 71 19.57 -2.15 -0.01
C THR A 71 20.18 -3.54 0.18
N MET A 72 20.40 -3.96 1.42
CA MET A 72 20.95 -5.30 1.72
C MET A 72 20.02 -6.45 1.35
N GLN A 73 18.71 -6.21 1.31
CA GLN A 73 17.70 -7.22 0.97
C GLN A 73 17.38 -7.26 -0.52
N GLU A 74 17.74 -6.22 -1.27
CA GLU A 74 17.46 -6.09 -2.70
C GLU A 74 18.63 -6.67 -3.53
N PRO A 75 18.46 -7.84 -4.18
CA PRO A 75 19.55 -8.53 -4.86
C PRO A 75 20.15 -7.75 -6.04
N SER A 76 19.40 -6.81 -6.60
CA SER A 76 19.79 -6.05 -7.79
C SER A 76 20.61 -4.79 -7.48
N THR A 77 20.82 -4.45 -6.21
CA THR A 77 21.48 -3.20 -5.78
C THR A 77 22.65 -3.48 -4.84
N ASN A 78 23.76 -2.75 -5.00
CA ASN A 78 24.95 -2.92 -4.15
C ASN A 78 25.18 -1.75 -3.19
N THR A 79 24.63 -0.58 -3.51
CA THR A 79 24.78 0.66 -2.73
C THR A 79 23.43 1.32 -2.50
N THR A 80 23.35 2.17 -1.48
CA THR A 80 22.15 2.96 -1.19
C THR A 80 21.80 3.88 -2.35
N GLU A 81 22.80 4.38 -3.08
CA GLU A 81 22.64 5.21 -4.26
C GLU A 81 22.05 4.43 -5.42
N ASP A 82 22.50 3.19 -5.65
CA ASP A 82 21.92 2.30 -6.67
C ASP A 82 20.45 2.01 -6.37
N TYR A 83 20.15 1.73 -5.09
CA TYR A 83 18.78 1.51 -4.63
C TYR A 83 17.90 2.72 -4.91
N LEU A 84 18.33 3.90 -4.48
CA LEU A 84 17.59 5.15 -4.70
C LEU A 84 17.45 5.52 -6.18
N ALA A 85 18.44 5.22 -7.02
CA ALA A 85 18.37 5.44 -8.46
C ALA A 85 17.39 4.47 -9.14
N ALA A 86 17.34 3.21 -8.70
CA ALA A 86 16.41 2.22 -9.21
C ALA A 86 14.97 2.46 -8.71
N LEU A 87 14.80 2.90 -7.46
CA LEU A 87 13.51 3.25 -6.87
C LEU A 87 12.79 4.37 -7.63
N ARG A 88 13.54 5.37 -8.11
CA ARG A 88 13.01 6.51 -8.89
C ARG A 88 12.52 6.14 -10.28
N LYS A 89 12.89 4.97 -10.81
CA LYS A 89 12.45 4.52 -12.14
C LYS A 89 11.08 3.85 -12.04
N GLU A 90 10.28 3.99 -13.09
CA GLU A 90 9.07 3.19 -13.28
C GLU A 90 9.43 1.70 -13.40
N GLY A 91 8.54 0.81 -12.95
CA GLY A 91 8.75 -0.64 -13.04
C GLY A 91 9.02 -1.12 -14.47
N ARG A 92 8.24 -0.61 -15.44
CA ARG A 92 8.42 -0.86 -16.89
C ARG A 92 9.78 -0.41 -17.46
N SER A 93 10.53 0.40 -16.72
CA SER A 93 11.87 0.87 -17.08
C SER A 93 12.97 0.23 -16.22
N GLY A 94 12.66 -0.90 -15.59
CA GLY A 94 13.57 -1.63 -14.71
C GLY A 94 13.72 -0.99 -13.33
N GLY A 95 12.72 -0.25 -12.87
CA GLY A 95 12.67 0.27 -11.51
C GLY A 95 12.30 -0.78 -10.47
N LEU A 96 12.56 -0.48 -9.20
CA LEU A 96 12.26 -1.39 -8.09
C LEU A 96 10.75 -1.56 -7.87
N TYR A 97 10.35 -2.76 -7.47
CA TYR A 97 9.02 -3.02 -6.93
C TYR A 97 8.88 -2.36 -5.55
N GLY A 98 7.68 -1.88 -5.23
CA GLY A 98 7.40 -1.37 -3.88
C GLY A 98 7.31 -2.50 -2.86
N GLY A 99 7.90 -2.31 -1.69
CA GLY A 99 7.86 -3.27 -0.58
C GLY A 99 7.66 -2.60 0.77
N GLY A 100 8.11 -3.29 1.82
CA GLY A 100 8.02 -2.81 3.22
C GLY A 100 8.66 -1.44 3.44
N PRO A 101 9.90 -1.19 3.01
CA PRO A 101 10.56 0.11 3.17
C PRO A 101 9.79 1.25 2.52
N GLU A 102 9.28 1.04 1.30
CA GLU A 102 8.47 2.02 0.57
C GLU A 102 7.15 2.25 1.31
N LEU A 103 6.49 1.20 1.80
CA LEU A 103 5.24 1.31 2.56
C LEU A 103 5.41 2.04 3.89
N VAL A 104 6.53 1.85 4.59
CA VAL A 104 6.88 2.65 5.77
C VAL A 104 7.00 4.12 5.37
N ALA A 105 7.80 4.44 4.36
CA ALA A 105 7.95 5.82 3.90
C ALA A 105 6.61 6.43 3.47
N LEU A 106 5.80 5.71 2.69
CA LEU A 106 4.48 6.15 2.22
C LEU A 106 3.51 6.41 3.37
N SER A 107 3.44 5.53 4.36
CA SER A 107 2.58 5.74 5.53
C SER A 107 2.96 7.02 6.29
N ASN A 108 4.26 7.34 6.35
CA ASN A 108 4.77 8.55 6.99
C ASN A 108 4.53 9.82 6.16
N ILE A 109 4.71 9.74 4.83
CA ILE A 109 4.43 10.84 3.89
C ILE A 109 2.96 11.21 3.94
N LEU A 110 2.09 10.20 3.82
CA LEU A 110 0.64 10.38 3.80
C LEU A 110 0.08 10.64 5.19
N ARG A 111 0.86 10.36 6.25
CA ARG A 111 0.45 10.34 7.65
C ARG A 111 -0.82 9.50 7.85
N ARG A 112 -0.83 8.30 7.26
CA ARG A 112 -1.98 7.40 7.24
C ARG A 112 -1.54 5.95 7.41
N PRO A 113 -2.27 5.13 8.16
CA PRO A 113 -1.95 3.72 8.26
C PRO A 113 -2.18 3.01 6.92
N ILE A 114 -1.27 2.12 6.54
CA ILE A 114 -1.38 1.28 5.35
C ILE A 114 -1.34 -0.18 5.80
N SER A 115 -2.38 -0.95 5.49
CA SER A 115 -2.42 -2.39 5.78
C SER A 115 -2.34 -3.20 4.49
N THR A 116 -1.46 -4.20 4.48
CA THR A 116 -1.28 -5.13 3.37
C THR A 116 -1.93 -6.46 3.69
N TYR A 117 -2.66 -6.98 2.72
CA TYR A 117 -3.34 -8.27 2.80
C TYR A 117 -2.79 -9.20 1.72
N GLU A 118 -2.81 -10.50 1.97
CA GLU A 118 -2.52 -11.54 0.99
C GLU A 118 -3.60 -12.62 1.08
N VAL A 119 -3.78 -13.40 0.01
CA VAL A 119 -4.64 -14.58 0.04
C VAL A 119 -4.04 -15.62 0.99
N ASP A 120 -4.90 -16.24 1.79
CA ASP A 120 -4.50 -17.31 2.69
C ASP A 120 -4.11 -18.57 1.90
N GLN A 121 -2.81 -18.79 1.76
CA GLN A 121 -2.24 -19.93 1.04
C GLN A 121 -2.54 -21.27 1.75
N ASP A 122 -2.67 -21.27 3.08
CA ASP A 122 -2.98 -22.49 3.82
C ASP A 122 -4.41 -22.94 3.52
N TYR A 123 -5.32 -22.01 3.28
CA TYR A 123 -6.68 -22.29 2.81
C TYR A 123 -6.70 -22.82 1.37
N LEU A 124 -5.93 -22.22 0.46
CA LEU A 124 -5.84 -22.67 -0.94
C LEU A 124 -5.35 -24.13 -1.03
N ASN A 125 -4.28 -24.46 -0.30
CA ASN A 125 -3.71 -25.80 -0.29
C ASN A 125 -4.70 -26.86 0.28
N GLN A 126 -5.54 -26.47 1.25
CA GLN A 126 -6.57 -27.35 1.80
C GLN A 126 -7.72 -27.56 0.82
N GLN A 127 -8.08 -26.55 0.03
CA GLN A 127 -9.17 -26.63 -0.94
C GLN A 127 -8.80 -27.46 -2.18
N GLU A 128 -7.56 -27.36 -2.67
CA GLU A 128 -7.04 -28.24 -3.74
C GLU A 128 -7.04 -29.72 -3.35
N SER A 129 -6.94 -30.00 -2.04
CA SER A 129 -6.95 -31.37 -1.50
C SER A 129 -8.36 -31.97 -1.34
N MET A 130 -9.42 -31.15 -1.37
CA MET A 130 -10.80 -31.57 -1.03
C MET A 130 -11.66 -31.99 -2.24
N GLY A 131 -11.18 -31.83 -3.47
CA GLY A 131 -11.94 -32.23 -4.66
C GLY A 131 -13.12 -31.31 -4.99
N ASP A 132 -13.32 -31.10 -6.28
CA ASP A 132 -14.19 -30.07 -6.88
C ASP A 132 -15.69 -30.34 -6.68
N ASP A 133 -16.27 -29.83 -5.59
CA ASP A 133 -17.74 -29.79 -5.41
C ASP A 133 -18.28 -28.47 -6.00
N THR A 134 -18.60 -28.53 -7.29
CA THR A 134 -18.91 -27.42 -8.22
C THR A 134 -20.26 -26.72 -8.00
N SER A 135 -20.59 -26.29 -6.78
CA SER A 135 -21.78 -25.43 -6.56
C SER A 135 -21.70 -24.42 -5.42
N SER A 136 -20.58 -24.32 -4.72
CA SER A 136 -20.40 -23.32 -3.66
C SER A 136 -19.64 -22.11 -4.21
N GLU A 137 -20.09 -20.89 -3.89
CA GLU A 137 -19.30 -19.69 -4.13
C GLU A 137 -17.89 -19.89 -3.56
N VAL A 138 -16.87 -19.75 -4.40
CA VAL A 138 -15.48 -19.94 -3.99
C VAL A 138 -15.04 -18.70 -3.23
N PHE A 139 -14.91 -18.81 -1.91
CA PHE A 139 -14.40 -17.75 -1.06
C PHE A 139 -12.89 -17.91 -0.86
N PHE A 140 -12.14 -16.85 -1.11
CA PHE A 140 -10.71 -16.80 -0.84
C PHE A 140 -10.47 -15.91 0.38
N PRO A 141 -10.23 -16.48 1.58
CA PRO A 141 -9.93 -15.68 2.75
C PRO A 141 -8.63 -14.91 2.54
N ILE A 142 -8.62 -13.67 2.99
CA ILE A 142 -7.45 -12.79 2.97
C ILE A 142 -6.99 -12.53 4.40
N VAL A 143 -5.68 -12.49 4.60
CA VAL A 143 -5.05 -12.27 5.90
C VAL A 143 -4.20 -11.01 5.86
N CYS A 144 -4.25 -10.21 6.92
CA CYS A 144 -3.39 -9.03 7.06
C CYS A 144 -1.95 -9.49 7.34
N LYS A 145 -1.02 -9.17 6.46
CA LYS A 145 0.40 -9.54 6.57
C LYS A 145 1.24 -8.44 7.21
N GLY A 146 0.80 -7.19 7.13
CA GLY A 146 1.52 -6.06 7.69
C GLY A 146 0.64 -4.83 7.83
N SER A 147 0.98 -3.98 8.79
CA SER A 147 0.35 -2.68 8.99
C SER A 147 1.41 -1.66 9.35
N PHE A 148 1.46 -0.57 8.58
CA PHE A 148 2.47 0.49 8.66
C PHE A 148 1.81 1.78 9.13
N GLY A 149 2.38 2.45 10.12
CA GLY A 149 1.84 3.67 10.72
C GLY A 149 0.69 3.44 11.71
N ASP A 150 0.41 2.19 12.06
CA ASP A 150 -0.68 1.83 12.97
C ASP A 150 -0.41 2.30 14.41
N GLY A 151 -1.45 2.84 15.05
CA GLY A 151 -1.37 3.45 16.37
C GLY A 151 -0.53 4.73 16.44
N VAL A 152 -0.03 5.24 15.31
CA VAL A 152 0.70 6.51 15.19
C VAL A 152 -0.14 7.54 14.45
N PHE A 153 -0.72 7.14 13.32
CA PHE A 153 -1.51 8.01 12.47
C PHE A 153 -3.01 7.75 12.68
N GLU A 154 -3.61 8.49 13.60
CA GLU A 154 -5.02 8.40 13.91
C GLU A 154 -5.87 9.23 12.95
N ASP A 155 -7.14 8.85 12.82
CA ASP A 155 -8.10 9.56 11.98
C ASP A 155 -8.39 10.95 12.59
N PRO A 156 -8.04 12.05 11.89
CA PRO A 156 -8.31 13.39 12.41
C PRO A 156 -9.81 13.67 12.54
N CYS A 157 -10.65 13.03 11.72
CA CYS A 157 -12.10 13.18 11.75
C CYS A 157 -12.73 12.59 13.01
N ILE A 158 -12.08 11.59 13.62
CA ILE A 158 -12.54 10.95 14.86
C ILE A 158 -12.01 11.70 16.10
N THR A 159 -10.81 12.27 16.01
CA THR A 159 -10.06 12.74 17.18
C THR A 159 -10.01 14.26 17.34
N SER A 160 -10.25 15.03 16.28
CA SER A 160 -9.86 16.45 16.27
C SER A 160 -10.77 17.40 15.49
N ILE A 161 -11.82 16.92 14.81
CA ILE A 161 -12.82 17.82 14.22
C ILE A 161 -13.75 18.34 15.35
N PRO A 162 -13.81 19.66 15.58
CA PRO A 162 -14.71 20.22 16.57
C PRO A 162 -16.18 20.03 16.15
N ASP A 163 -17.08 19.82 17.11
CA ASP A 163 -18.54 19.67 16.88
C ASP A 163 -19.18 20.81 16.06
N SER A 164 -18.51 21.97 15.99
CA SER A 164 -18.94 23.13 15.21
C SER A 164 -18.78 22.97 13.70
N VAL A 165 -17.98 22.02 13.24
CA VAL A 165 -17.83 21.72 11.81
C VAL A 165 -18.90 20.71 11.44
N ILE A 166 -20.01 21.19 10.88
CA ILE A 166 -21.03 20.33 10.28
C ILE A 166 -20.39 19.66 9.06
N VAL A 167 -19.94 18.42 9.22
CA VAL A 167 -19.58 17.60 8.07
C VAL A 167 -20.87 17.01 7.52
N SER A 168 -21.53 17.76 6.66
CA SER A 168 -22.77 17.35 6.01
C SER A 168 -22.54 16.05 5.21
N ASN A 169 -23.24 14.98 5.58
CA ASN A 169 -23.36 13.75 4.80
C ASN A 169 -22.04 13.07 4.41
N ILE A 170 -21.10 12.83 5.34
CA ILE A 170 -20.16 11.72 5.12
C ILE A 170 -21.01 10.45 5.18
N GLN A 171 -21.32 9.88 4.01
CA GLN A 171 -21.90 8.54 3.96
C GLN A 171 -20.89 7.56 4.57
N PRO A 172 -21.27 6.76 5.58
CA PRO A 172 -20.46 5.65 6.07
C PRO A 172 -20.07 4.77 4.87
N GLY A 173 -18.76 4.58 4.66
CA GLY A 173 -18.23 3.77 3.56
C GLY A 173 -17.74 4.53 2.32
N ALA A 174 -17.89 5.86 2.23
CA ALA A 174 -17.30 6.64 1.13
C ALA A 174 -15.82 7.03 1.38
N TYR A 175 -15.39 7.00 2.64
CA TYR A 175 -14.08 7.43 3.12
C TYR A 175 -13.48 6.35 4.02
N SER A 176 -12.22 6.00 3.79
CA SER A 176 -11.42 5.18 4.70
C SER A 176 -10.12 5.90 4.99
N TRP A 177 -9.89 6.29 6.25
CA TRP A 177 -8.61 6.88 6.67
C TRP A 177 -7.45 5.91 6.46
N ARG A 178 -7.64 4.64 6.84
CA ARG A 178 -6.67 3.56 6.61
C ARG A 178 -6.71 3.12 5.15
N LEU A 179 -5.53 2.93 4.56
CA LEU A 179 -5.40 2.39 3.21
C LEU A 179 -5.27 0.86 3.29
N HIS A 180 -6.06 0.14 2.51
CA HIS A 180 -6.07 -1.31 2.47
C HIS A 180 -5.64 -1.80 1.09
N ILE A 181 -4.47 -2.43 1.04
CA ILE A 181 -3.84 -2.91 -0.19
C ILE A 181 -3.83 -4.44 -0.16
N LEU A 182 -4.44 -5.08 -1.14
CA LEU A 182 -4.33 -6.53 -1.33
C LEU A 182 -3.19 -6.79 -2.31
N VAL A 183 -2.23 -7.62 -1.89
CA VAL A 183 -1.14 -8.12 -2.71
C VAL A 183 -1.53 -9.51 -3.19
N LEU A 184 -1.44 -9.71 -4.49
CA LEU A 184 -1.71 -10.96 -5.20
C LEU A 184 -0.40 -11.40 -5.86
N ASP A 185 0.14 -12.53 -5.43
CA ASP A 185 1.24 -13.16 -6.14
C ASP A 185 0.66 -13.89 -7.37
N ALA A 186 0.84 -13.31 -8.56
CA ALA A 186 0.41 -13.91 -9.81
C ALA A 186 1.40 -14.97 -10.31
N SER A 187 2.69 -14.79 -10.01
CA SER A 187 3.76 -15.77 -10.25
C SER A 187 5.00 -15.48 -9.38
N PRO A 188 6.01 -16.38 -9.31
CA PRO A 188 7.27 -16.12 -8.59
C PRO A 188 8.01 -14.85 -9.04
N THR A 189 7.72 -14.38 -10.25
CA THR A 189 8.33 -13.18 -10.86
C THR A 189 7.36 -12.01 -10.99
N GLU A 190 6.10 -12.17 -10.61
CA GLU A 190 5.05 -11.19 -10.86
C GLU A 190 4.16 -11.02 -9.62
N LYS A 191 4.32 -9.86 -8.97
CA LYS A 191 3.46 -9.42 -7.87
C LYS A 191 2.51 -8.36 -8.37
N HIS A 192 1.23 -8.54 -8.09
CA HIS A 192 0.19 -7.56 -8.35
C HIS A 192 -0.33 -7.00 -7.04
N ALA A 193 -0.79 -5.76 -7.08
CA ALA A 193 -1.45 -5.12 -5.95
C ALA A 193 -2.77 -4.56 -6.44
N CYS A 194 -3.76 -4.51 -5.56
CA CYS A 194 -5.04 -3.88 -5.83
C CYS A 194 -5.58 -3.24 -4.54
N VAL A 195 -6.55 -2.33 -4.70
CA VAL A 195 -7.11 -1.58 -3.57
C VAL A 195 -8.38 -2.26 -3.06
N LEU A 196 -8.46 -2.44 -1.75
CA LEU A 196 -9.69 -2.79 -1.05
C LEU A 196 -10.39 -1.49 -0.66
N LEU A 197 -11.40 -1.12 -1.45
CA LEU A 197 -12.23 0.04 -1.17
C LEU A 197 -13.39 -0.37 -0.25
N PRO A 198 -13.79 0.49 0.71
CA PRO A 198 -14.98 0.26 1.50
C PRO A 198 -16.20 0.05 0.57
N GLN A 199 -17.00 -0.95 0.90
CA GLN A 199 -18.23 -1.25 0.17
C GLN A 199 -19.31 -0.26 0.61
N GLN A 200 -20.01 0.35 -0.36
CA GLN A 200 -21.26 1.06 -0.04
C GLN A 200 -22.25 0.02 0.50
N ILE A 201 -22.59 0.12 1.78
CA ILE A 201 -23.74 -0.57 2.34
C ILE A 201 -24.95 0.25 1.91
N TYR A 202 -25.69 -0.25 0.92
CA TYR A 202 -27.02 0.27 0.62
C TYR A 202 -27.99 -0.46 1.56
N ASP A 203 -28.59 0.28 2.49
CA ASP A 203 -29.79 -0.14 3.22
C ASP A 203 -31.06 0.15 2.40
#